data_AF-A0A1F7U8M7-F1
#
_entry.id   AF-A0A1F7U8M7-F1
#
_cell.length_a   1.000
_cell.length_b   1.000
_cell.length_c   1.000
_cell.angle_alpha   90.00
_cell.angle_beta   90.00
_cell.angle_gamma   90.00
#
_symmetry.space_group_name_H-M   'P 1'
#
loop_
_entity.id
_entity.type
_entity.pdbx_description
1 polymer ?
#
loop_
_entity_poly.entity_id
_entity_poly.type
_entity_poly.pdbx_seq_one_letter_code
_entity_poly.pdbx_strand_id
1 'polypeptide(L)'
;MRKNEQIVVAACADTMFPPAGPIPVSGVQAGLVAYVDAYLLALPRMRRLLVHLLFLFIQFSPWLFGPRRSRFTRLRPIDRFRVFQDMAFSSLYLRRIAFLSVRAIMTMGYFACPLVAAHVMRERPNTVAS
;
A
#
# COMPACT_ATOMS: atom_id res chain seq x y z
N MET A 1 7.50 -2.91 13.74
CA MET A 1 7.51 -1.66 12.93
C MET A 1 7.43 -0.44 13.86
N ARG A 2 7.84 0.77 13.44
CA ARG A 2 7.68 2.00 14.27
C ARG A 2 6.24 2.52 14.18
N LYS A 3 5.71 3.17 15.24
CA LYS A 3 4.33 3.72 15.26
C LYS A 3 4.03 4.65 14.06
N ASN A 4 4.94 5.55 13.73
CA ASN A 4 4.76 6.46 12.59
C ASN A 4 4.65 5.72 11.26
N GLU A 5 5.37 4.60 11.12
CA GLU A 5 5.37 3.79 9.91
C GLU A 5 4.07 2.97 9.80
N GLN A 6 3.53 2.48 10.91
CA GLN A 6 2.19 1.87 10.94
C GLN A 6 1.12 2.83 10.42
N ILE A 7 1.19 4.11 10.79
CA ILE A 7 0.26 5.14 10.31
C ILE A 7 0.43 5.38 8.80
N VAL A 8 1.66 5.37 8.29
CA VAL A 8 1.92 5.46 6.84
C VAL A 8 1.33 4.26 6.12
N VAL A 9 1.61 3.04 6.59
CA VAL A 9 1.08 1.80 5.99
C VAL A 9 -0.45 1.79 5.99
N ALA A 10 -1.09 2.18 7.09
CA ALA A 10 -2.55 2.31 7.16
C ALA A 10 -3.07 3.33 6.14
N ALA A 11 -2.44 4.51 6.06
CA ALA A 11 -2.83 5.52 5.08
C ALA A 11 -2.63 5.05 3.63
N CYS A 12 -1.58 4.27 3.34
CA CYS A 12 -1.36 3.66 2.03
C CYS A 12 -2.44 2.61 1.73
N ALA A 13 -2.76 1.76 2.70
CA ALA A 13 -3.77 0.71 2.60
C ALA A 13 -5.16 1.29 2.30
N ASP A 14 -5.59 2.33 3.01
CA ASP A 14 -6.86 3.01 2.76
C ASP A 14 -6.91 3.71 1.39
N THR A 15 -5.75 4.21 0.92
CA THR A 15 -5.67 4.88 -0.38
C THR A 15 -5.73 3.87 -1.54
N MET A 16 -5.12 2.69 -1.39
CA MET A 16 -5.10 1.65 -2.42
C MET A 16 -6.35 0.77 -2.40
N PHE A 17 -6.90 0.51 -1.21
CA PHE A 17 -8.04 -0.38 -0.98
C PHE A 17 -9.09 0.33 -0.11
N PRO A 18 -9.80 1.31 -0.68
CA PRO A 18 -10.87 2.01 0.03
C PRO A 18 -12.04 1.07 0.32
N PRO A 19 -12.78 1.27 1.43
CA PRO A 19 -13.92 0.42 1.82
C PRO A 19 -15.08 0.43 0.80
N ALA A 20 -15.18 1.47 -0.04
CA ALA A 20 -16.16 1.58 -1.11
C ALA A 20 -15.70 0.92 -2.43
N GLY A 21 -14.67 0.07 -2.37
CA GLY A 21 -14.16 -0.67 -3.52
C GLY A 21 -15.02 -1.90 -3.89
N PRO A 22 -14.67 -2.62 -4.98
CA PRO A 22 -15.39 -3.81 -5.42
C PRO A 22 -15.44 -4.93 -4.37
N ILE A 23 -14.41 -4.99 -3.52
CA ILE A 23 -14.33 -5.93 -2.40
C ILE A 23 -14.61 -5.14 -1.12
N PRO A 24 -15.64 -5.51 -0.33
CA PRO A 24 -16.10 -4.75 0.84
C PRO A 24 -15.20 -4.95 2.07
N VAL A 25 -13.88 -5.04 1.87
CA VAL A 25 -12.87 -5.15 2.93
C VAL A 25 -11.86 -4.05 2.70
N SER A 26 -11.79 -3.09 3.62
CA SER A 26 -10.77 -2.04 3.54
C SER A 26 -9.37 -2.60 3.81
N GLY A 27 -8.34 -1.94 3.29
CA GLY A 27 -6.96 -2.37 3.53
C GLY A 27 -6.60 -2.44 5.02
N VAL A 28 -7.14 -1.56 5.85
CA VAL A 28 -6.94 -1.60 7.32
C VAL A 28 -7.67 -2.78 7.96
N GLN A 29 -8.89 -3.09 7.52
CA GLN A 29 -9.65 -4.26 8.00
C GLN A 29 -9.03 -5.59 7.53
N ALA A 30 -8.36 -5.59 6.39
CA ALA A 30 -7.62 -6.75 5.88
C ALA A 30 -6.33 -7.07 6.66
N GLY A 31 -6.01 -6.31 7.72
CA GLY A 31 -4.84 -6.56 8.56
C GLY A 31 -3.51 -6.20 7.90
N LEU A 32 -3.50 -5.33 6.87
CA LEU A 32 -2.28 -5.00 6.13
C LEU A 32 -1.16 -4.48 7.03
N VAL A 33 -1.47 -3.73 8.08
CA VAL A 33 -0.44 -3.23 9.02
C VAL A 33 0.27 -4.38 9.72
N ALA A 34 -0.47 -5.40 10.16
CA ALA A 34 0.09 -6.58 10.82
C ALA A 34 0.86 -7.45 9.82
N TYR A 35 0.32 -7.61 8.60
CA TYR A 35 1.01 -8.33 7.52
C TYR A 35 2.35 -7.69 7.18
N VAL A 36 2.39 -6.37 6.99
CA VAL A 36 3.63 -5.65 6.64
C VAL A 36 4.64 -5.72 7.78
N ASP A 37 4.20 -5.69 9.03
CA ASP A 37 5.08 -5.88 10.18
C ASP A 37 5.72 -7.29 10.17
N ALA A 38 4.92 -8.33 9.98
CA ALA A 38 5.40 -9.70 9.85
C ALA A 38 6.34 -9.88 8.64
N TYR A 39 5.99 -9.29 7.50
CA TYR A 39 6.83 -9.27 6.30
C TYR A 39 8.20 -8.63 6.57
N LEU A 40 8.24 -7.49 7.26
CA LEU A 40 9.50 -6.84 7.64
C LEU A 40 10.35 -7.71 8.58
N LEU A 41 9.72 -8.40 9.53
CA LEU A 41 10.42 -9.30 10.47
C LEU A 41 11.06 -10.49 9.75
N ALA A 42 10.45 -11.00 8.68
CA ALA A 42 10.98 -12.09 7.87
C ALA A 42 12.14 -11.67 6.95
N LEU A 43 12.31 -10.38 6.67
CA LEU A 43 13.36 -9.90 5.77
C LEU A 43 14.76 -9.85 6.41
N PRO A 44 15.83 -10.15 5.66
CA PRO A 44 17.21 -9.85 6.06
C PRO A 44 17.40 -8.36 6.37
N ARG A 45 18.32 -8.04 7.30
CA ARG A 45 18.53 -6.68 7.84
C ARG A 45 18.62 -5.58 6.77
N MET A 46 19.40 -5.79 5.71
CA MET A 46 19.56 -4.80 4.63
C MET A 46 18.28 -4.57 3.83
N ARG A 47 17.56 -5.64 3.48
CA ARG A 47 16.29 -5.52 2.73
C ARG A 47 15.21 -4.87 3.59
N ARG A 48 15.18 -5.20 4.88
CA ARG A 48 14.30 -4.56 5.86
C ARG A 48 14.55 -3.05 5.93
N LEU A 49 15.81 -2.63 5.97
CA LEU A 49 16.19 -1.21 5.94
C LEU A 49 15.70 -0.52 4.66
N LEU A 50 15.82 -1.18 3.50
CA LEU A 50 15.34 -0.65 2.23
C LEU A 50 13.82 -0.43 2.24
N VAL A 51 13.05 -1.36 2.80
CA VAL A 51 11.59 -1.21 2.92
C VAL A 51 11.21 -0.12 3.93
N HIS A 52 11.95 0.04 5.03
CA HIS A 52 11.78 1.17 5.94
C HIS A 52 12.03 2.52 5.23
N LEU A 53 13.09 2.60 4.42
CA LEU A 53 13.40 3.78 3.61
C LEU A 53 12.33 4.04 2.55
N LEU A 54 11.74 2.99 1.98
CA LEU A 54 10.62 3.10 1.05
C LEU A 54 9.41 3.78 1.70
N PHE A 55 8.98 3.33 2.88
CA PHE A 55 7.85 3.98 3.58
C PHE A 55 8.17 5.40 4.03
N LEU A 56 9.43 5.66 4.43
CA LEU A 56 9.90 7.01 4.70
C LEU A 56 9.82 7.90 3.46
N PHE A 57 10.27 7.39 2.30
CA PHE A 57 10.19 8.09 1.03
C PHE A 57 8.75 8.43 0.65
N ILE A 58 7.80 7.50 0.81
CA ILE A 58 6.38 7.77 0.60
C ILE A 58 5.86 8.89 1.50
N GLN A 59 6.25 8.86 2.78
CA GLN A 59 5.82 9.87 3.74
C GLN A 59 6.27 11.29 3.38
N PHE A 60 7.45 11.42 2.77
CA PHE A 60 8.05 12.69 2.38
C PHE A 60 7.87 13.05 0.89
N SER A 61 7.40 12.13 0.06
CA SER A 61 7.21 12.39 -1.38
C SER A 61 6.33 13.61 -1.69
N PRO A 62 5.24 13.92 -0.95
CA PRO A 62 4.45 15.10 -1.23
C PRO A 62 5.15 16.40 -0.83
N TRP A 63 6.06 16.33 0.15
CA TRP A 63 6.89 17.48 0.51
C TRP A 63 7.94 17.79 -0.56
N LEU A 64 8.47 16.77 -1.22
CA LEU A 64 9.53 16.90 -2.22
C LEU A 64 9.00 17.20 -3.63
N PHE A 65 7.81 16.68 -3.98
CA PHE A 65 7.27 16.73 -5.36
C PHE A 65 5.85 17.28 -5.47
N GLY A 66 5.18 17.56 -4.36
CA GLY A 66 3.80 18.03 -4.36
C GLY A 66 3.68 19.55 -4.29
N PRO A 67 2.55 20.13 -4.75
CA PRO A 67 2.29 21.56 -4.64
C PRO A 67 2.10 22.04 -3.19
N ARG A 68 1.85 21.11 -2.24
CA ARG A 68 1.70 21.37 -0.81
C ARG A 68 2.82 20.67 -0.03
N ARG A 69 3.61 21.45 0.71
CA ARG A 69 4.65 20.96 1.64
C ARG A 69 4.05 20.30 2.89
N SER A 70 3.31 19.20 2.72
CA SER A 70 2.73 18.41 3.81
C SER A 70 3.17 16.95 3.72
N ARG A 71 3.11 16.25 4.86
CA ARG A 71 3.37 14.81 4.96
C ARG A 71 2.23 14.01 4.32
N PHE A 72 2.53 12.86 3.73
CA PHE A 72 1.51 11.99 3.11
C PHE A 72 0.35 11.66 4.07
N THR A 73 0.65 11.29 5.32
CA THR A 73 -0.38 10.98 6.32
C THR A 73 -1.26 12.17 6.71
N ARG A 74 -0.82 13.40 6.48
CA ARG A 74 -1.59 14.63 6.77
C ARG A 74 -2.43 15.11 5.58
N LEU A 75 -2.27 14.49 4.41
CA LEU A 75 -3.07 14.81 3.24
C LEU A 75 -4.49 14.24 3.36
N ARG A 76 -5.45 14.89 2.71
CA ARG A 76 -6.80 14.37 2.52
C ARG A 76 -6.75 13.11 1.64
N PRO A 77 -7.70 12.17 1.76
CA PRO A 77 -7.69 10.92 0.98
C PRO A 77 -7.54 11.15 -0.54
N ILE A 78 -8.25 12.13 -1.10
CA ILE A 78 -8.15 12.48 -2.52
C ILE A 78 -6.74 12.97 -2.92
N ASP A 79 -6.08 13.72 -2.04
CA ASP A 79 -4.74 14.24 -2.28
C ASP A 79 -3.68 13.11 -2.17
N ARG A 80 -3.90 12.13 -1.28
CA ARG A 80 -3.06 10.92 -1.19
C ARG A 80 -3.15 10.09 -2.47
N PHE A 81 -4.34 9.94 -3.03
CA PHE A 81 -4.53 9.24 -4.30
C PHE A 81 -3.80 9.93 -5.45
N ARG A 82 -3.87 11.27 -5.53
CA ARG A 82 -3.11 12.05 -6.52
C ARG A 82 -1.60 11.84 -6.39
N VAL A 83 -1.07 11.81 -5.17
CA VAL A 83 0.36 11.52 -4.94
C VAL A 83 0.73 10.16 -5.57
N PHE A 84 -0.09 9.13 -5.38
CA PHE A 84 0.17 7.82 -5.99
C PHE A 84 0.04 7.82 -7.51
N GLN A 85 -0.95 8.52 -8.08
CA GLN A 85 -1.04 8.70 -9.53
C GLN A 85 0.20 9.40 -10.09
N ASP A 86 0.61 10.51 -9.48
CA ASP A 86 1.80 11.26 -9.90
C ASP A 86 3.06 10.41 -9.78
N MET A 87 3.16 9.56 -8.74
CA MET A 87 4.27 8.63 -8.61
C MET A 87 4.28 7.57 -9.71
N ALA A 88 3.12 7.04 -10.07
CA ALA A 88 2.98 6.02 -11.12
C ALA A 88 3.35 6.57 -12.51
N PHE A 89 2.96 7.80 -12.82
CA PHE A 89 3.21 8.45 -14.11
C PHE A 89 4.48 9.31 -14.16
N SER A 90 5.25 9.39 -13.08
CA SER A 90 6.45 10.22 -13.04
C SER A 90 7.51 9.77 -14.05
N SER A 91 8.25 10.71 -14.63
CA SER A 91 9.45 10.41 -15.44
C SER A 91 10.61 9.85 -14.60
N LEU A 92 10.64 10.16 -13.30
CA LEU A 92 11.66 9.72 -12.36
C LEU A 92 11.52 8.22 -12.07
N TYR A 93 12.46 7.42 -12.56
CA TYR A 93 12.46 5.96 -12.39
C TYR A 93 12.31 5.51 -10.93
N LEU A 94 13.06 6.14 -10.02
CA LEU A 94 12.99 5.84 -8.58
C LEU A 94 11.57 6.02 -8.02
N ARG A 95 10.85 7.06 -8.47
CA ARG A 95 9.50 7.38 -8.00
C ARG A 95 8.49 6.33 -8.50
N ARG A 96 8.63 5.87 -9.74
CA ARG A 96 7.83 4.76 -10.30
C ARG A 96 8.08 3.45 -9.59
N ILE A 97 9.35 3.10 -9.37
CA ILE A 97 9.73 1.87 -8.66
C ILE A 97 9.23 1.90 -7.22
N ALA A 98 9.35 3.03 -6.52
CA ALA A 98 8.81 3.16 -5.17
C ALA A 98 7.30 2.90 -5.12
N PHE A 99 6.54 3.47 -6.05
CA PHE A 99 5.10 3.18 -6.16
C PHE A 99 4.84 1.69 -6.44
N LEU A 100 5.54 1.10 -7.41
CA LEU A 100 5.38 -0.29 -7.77
C LEU A 100 5.69 -1.23 -6.58
N SER A 101 6.76 -0.96 -5.84
CA SER A 101 7.15 -1.75 -4.67
C SER A 101 6.12 -1.67 -3.55
N VAL A 102 5.63 -0.48 -3.22
CA VAL A 102 4.56 -0.34 -2.20
C VAL A 102 3.30 -1.06 -2.66
N ARG A 103 2.88 -0.84 -3.91
CA ARG A 103 1.70 -1.50 -4.47
C ARG A 103 1.83 -3.02 -4.40
N ALA A 104 2.97 -3.58 -4.77
CA ALA A 104 3.21 -5.01 -4.69
C ALA A 104 3.09 -5.56 -3.26
N ILE A 105 3.75 -4.92 -2.28
CA ILE A 105 3.71 -5.36 -0.87
C ILE A 105 2.27 -5.27 -0.33
N MET A 106 1.57 -4.15 -0.60
CA MET A 106 0.19 -3.95 -0.13
C MET A 106 -0.76 -4.96 -0.78
N THR A 107 -0.66 -5.21 -2.08
CA THR A 107 -1.49 -6.19 -2.79
C THR A 107 -1.24 -7.61 -2.31
N MET A 108 0.02 -8.00 -2.07
CA MET A 108 0.34 -9.31 -1.48
C MET A 108 -0.30 -9.46 -0.09
N GLY A 109 -0.20 -8.42 0.76
CA GLY A 109 -0.84 -8.43 2.06
C GLY A 109 -2.37 -8.48 2.00
N TYR A 110 -2.97 -7.79 1.02
CA TYR A 110 -4.40 -7.80 0.81
C TYR A 110 -4.91 -9.19 0.39
N PHE A 111 -4.21 -9.87 -0.52
CA PHE A 111 -4.57 -11.23 -0.92
C PHE A 111 -4.25 -12.30 0.12
N ALA A 112 -3.30 -12.05 1.03
CA ALA A 112 -3.05 -12.93 2.16
C ALA A 112 -4.20 -12.93 3.18
N CYS A 113 -5.12 -11.95 3.12
CA CYS A 113 -6.30 -11.92 3.96
C CYS A 113 -7.29 -13.03 3.55
N PRO A 114 -7.63 -13.97 4.45
CA PRO A 114 -8.54 -15.08 4.13
C PRO A 114 -9.92 -14.61 3.66
N LEU A 115 -10.41 -13.48 4.17
CA LEU A 115 -11.70 -12.90 3.78
C LEU A 115 -11.69 -12.41 2.33
N VAL A 116 -10.59 -11.77 1.90
CA VAL A 116 -10.40 -11.33 0.52
C VAL A 116 -10.27 -12.54 -0.40
N ALA A 117 -9.48 -13.54 -0.01
CA ALA A 117 -9.32 -14.77 -0.76
C ALA A 117 -10.67 -15.51 -0.95
N ALA A 118 -11.48 -15.60 0.11
CA ALA A 118 -12.81 -16.21 0.05
C ALA A 118 -13.76 -15.44 -0.90
N HIS A 119 -13.71 -14.11 -0.91
CA HIS A 119 -14.52 -13.29 -1.81
C HIS A 119 -14.12 -13.51 -3.28
N VAL A 120 -12.82 -13.46 -3.58
CA VAL A 120 -12.29 -13.71 -4.93
C VAL A 120 -12.59 -15.12 -5.43
N MET A 121 -12.52 -16.13 -4.54
CA MET A 121 -12.87 -17.51 -4.89
C MET A 121 -14.37 -17.70 -5.10
N ARG A 122 -15.22 -16.99 -4.34
CA ARG A 122 -16.68 -17.03 -4.49
C ARG A 122 -17.16 -16.42 -5.80
N GLU A 123 -16.45 -15.41 -6.31
CA GLU A 123 -16.75 -14.77 -7.59
C GLU A 123 -16.22 -15.52 -8.82
N ARG A 124 -15.48 -16.64 -8.67
CA ARG A 124 -15.18 -17.52 -9.79
C ARG A 124 -16.40 -18.41 -10.05
N PRO A 125 -17.21 -18.18 -11.11
CA PRO A 125 -18.18 -19.18 -11.51
C PRO A 125 -17.42 -20.38 -12.06
N ASN A 126 -18.04 -21.56 -11.98
CA ASN A 126 -17.56 -22.83 -12.54
C ASN A 126 -17.31 -22.76 -14.06
N THR A 127 -16.23 -22.11 -14.51
CA THR A 127 -15.72 -22.18 -15.90
C THR A 127 -14.53 -23.12 -15.99
N VAL A 128 -14.69 -24.33 -15.43
CA VAL A 128 -13.94 -25.51 -15.86
C VAL A 128 -14.88 -26.71 -15.81
N ALA A 129 -15.81 -26.75 -16.76
CA ALA A 129 -16.46 -27.98 -17.20
C ALA A 129 -16.58 -27.88 -18.72
N SER A 130 -15.56 -28.39 -19.40
CA SER A 130 -15.56 -28.73 -20.83
C SER A 130 -15.22 -30.21 -20.92
#